data_AF-A0A953QNG7-F1
#
_entry.id   AF-A0A953QNG7-F1
#
_cell.length_a   1.000
_cell.length_b   1.000
_cell.length_c   1.000
_cell.angle_alpha   90.00
_cell.angle_beta   90.00
_cell.angle_gamma   90.00
#
_symmetry.space_group_name_H-M   'P 1'
#
loop_
_entity.id
_entity.type
_entity.pdbx_description
1 polymer ?
#
loop_
_entity_poly.entity_id
_entity_poly.type
_entity_poly.pdbx_seq_one_letter_code
_entity_poly.pdbx_strand_id
1 'polypeptide(L)'
;MPVNHDNYSHRGGGNYGIVVLCPTLIADRLVYFDHNRDRGSWVVRDFTTDRRLDNEHSPLSVAQIEEDATYNEHPPWCNVENESAAWTTYLRLRTTAAFRSPVGRSLDAPNPQSGQWQPL
;
A
#
# COMPACT_ATOMS: atom_id res chain seq x y z
N MET A 1 3.73 -11.23 9.78
CA MET A 1 4.32 -10.47 10.91
C MET A 1 3.31 -9.38 11.21
N PRO A 2 2.89 -9.13 12.45
CA PRO A 2 1.91 -8.08 12.70
C PRO A 2 2.47 -6.73 12.22
N VAL A 3 1.61 -5.89 11.65
CA VAL A 3 1.96 -4.50 11.32
C VAL A 3 2.45 -3.80 12.58
N ASN A 4 3.58 -3.10 12.51
CA ASN A 4 4.01 -2.25 13.61
C ASN A 4 3.20 -0.95 13.58
N HIS A 5 2.35 -0.73 14.57
CA HIS A 5 1.47 0.43 14.60
C HIS A 5 2.23 1.77 14.72
N ASP A 6 3.46 1.76 15.22
CA ASP A 6 4.32 2.95 15.30
C ASP A 6 4.81 3.41 13.91
N ASN A 7 4.74 2.54 12.90
CA ASN A 7 5.06 2.90 11.52
C ASN A 7 3.93 3.69 10.84
N TYR A 8 2.73 3.75 11.43
CA TYR A 8 1.69 4.61 10.87
C TYR A 8 2.05 6.10 11.04
N SER A 9 1.94 6.84 9.94
CA SER A 9 2.04 8.29 9.93
C SER A 9 0.65 8.93 9.97
N HIS A 10 0.39 9.78 10.97
CA HIS A 10 -0.87 10.51 11.06
C HIS A 10 -0.90 11.66 10.04
N ARG A 11 -1.97 11.70 9.23
CA ARG A 11 -2.13 12.64 8.10
C ARG A 11 -3.20 13.71 8.36
N GLY A 12 -3.79 13.73 9.56
CA GLY A 12 -4.90 14.62 9.90
C GLY A 12 -6.27 14.04 9.51
N GLY A 13 -7.32 14.51 10.19
CA GLY A 13 -8.70 14.09 9.93
C GLY A 13 -8.98 12.60 10.19
N GLY A 14 -8.19 11.97 11.07
CA GLY A 14 -8.33 10.54 11.40
C GLY A 14 -7.61 9.59 10.44
N ASN A 15 -6.89 10.11 9.43
CA ASN A 15 -6.19 9.30 8.44
C ASN A 15 -4.80 8.89 8.90
N TYR A 16 -4.47 7.62 8.69
CA TYR A 16 -3.18 7.03 9.01
C TYR A 16 -2.64 6.31 7.78
N GLY A 17 -1.39 6.57 7.44
CA GLY A 17 -0.71 6.00 6.28
C GLY A 17 0.47 5.12 6.68
N ILE A 18 0.70 4.05 5.93
CA ILE A 18 1.85 3.15 6.10
C ILE A 18 2.29 2.61 4.74
N VAL A 19 3.56 2.22 4.62
CA VAL A 19 4.06 1.46 3.47
C VAL A 19 4.13 -0.01 3.86
N VAL A 20 3.53 -0.89 3.07
CA VAL A 20 3.41 -2.33 3.38
C VAL A 20 3.70 -3.21 2.17
N LEU A 21 4.15 -4.44 2.44
CA LEU A 21 4.09 -5.55 1.49
C LEU A 21 2.97 -6.50 1.90
N CYS A 22 1.98 -6.66 1.03
CA CYS A 22 0.83 -7.56 1.21
C CYS A 22 0.88 -8.64 0.12
N PRO A 23 1.47 -9.83 0.37
CA PRO A 23 1.73 -10.81 -0.68
C PRO A 23 0.48 -11.41 -1.32
N THR A 24 -0.60 -11.58 -0.56
CA THR A 24 -1.85 -12.10 -1.15
C THR A 24 -2.60 -11.02 -1.92
N LEU A 25 -2.34 -9.73 -1.66
CA LEU A 25 -2.97 -8.60 -2.35
C LEU A 25 -2.18 -8.12 -3.60
N ILE A 26 -0.86 -8.03 -3.50
CA ILE A 26 0.04 -7.32 -4.44
C ILE A 26 1.25 -8.16 -4.91
N ALA A 27 1.39 -9.41 -4.44
CA ALA A 27 2.56 -10.24 -4.66
C ALA A 27 3.84 -9.69 -4.00
N ASP A 28 4.80 -9.15 -4.76
CA ASP A 28 6.18 -8.94 -4.29
C ASP A 28 6.68 -7.49 -4.30
N ARG A 29 5.77 -6.52 -4.11
CA ARG A 29 6.12 -5.09 -4.08
C ARG A 29 5.43 -4.30 -2.98
N LEU A 30 6.06 -3.20 -2.59
CA LEU A 30 5.52 -2.27 -1.61
C LEU A 30 4.41 -1.42 -2.20
N VAL A 31 3.38 -1.19 -1.39
CA VAL A 31 2.28 -0.27 -1.65
C VAL A 31 2.10 0.69 -0.50
N TYR A 32 1.40 1.77 -0.77
CA TYR A 32 0.95 2.67 0.27
C TYR A 32 -0.46 2.26 0.72
N PHE A 33 -0.64 2.07 2.02
CA PHE A 33 -1.93 1.77 2.63
C PHE A 33 -2.35 2.94 3.52
N ASP A 34 -3.52 3.52 3.24
CA ASP A 34 -4.16 4.49 4.10
C ASP A 34 -5.49 3.99 4.64
N HIS A 35 -5.77 4.31 5.90
CA HIS A 35 -7.09 4.10 6.47
C HIS A 35 -7.45 5.25 7.41
N ASN A 36 -8.75 5.53 7.47
CA ASN A 36 -9.34 6.46 8.41
C ASN A 36 -9.89 5.68 9.61
N ARG A 37 -9.33 5.88 10.79
CA ARG A 37 -9.76 5.15 12.00
C ARG A 37 -11.15 5.56 12.49
N ASP A 38 -11.58 6.78 12.18
CA ASP A 38 -12.86 7.31 12.63
C ASP A 38 -14.02 6.87 11.72
N ARG A 39 -13.76 6.79 10.41
CA ARG A 39 -14.77 6.45 9.39
C ARG A 39 -14.71 4.99 8.93
N GLY A 40 -13.61 4.29 9.20
CA GLY A 40 -13.37 2.93 8.72
C GLY A 40 -13.07 2.81 7.22
N SER A 41 -13.02 3.94 6.49
CA SER A 41 -12.65 3.95 5.07
C SER A 41 -11.16 3.63 4.90
N TRP A 42 -10.80 2.92 3.85
CA TRP A 42 -9.41 2.57 3.58
C TRP A 42 -9.12 2.48 2.08
N VAL A 43 -7.87 2.74 1.71
CA VAL A 43 -7.36 2.65 0.35
C VAL A 43 -5.96 2.03 0.37
N VAL A 44 -5.73 1.06 -0.51
CA VAL A 44 -4.41 0.59 -0.92
C VAL A 44 -4.08 1.21 -2.27
N ARG A 45 -2.94 1.89 -2.36
CA ARG A 45 -2.45 2.57 -3.56
C ARG A 45 -1.18 1.91 -4.07
N ASP A 46 -1.29 1.35 -5.27
CA ASP A 46 -0.17 0.83 -6.03
C ASP A 46 0.23 1.82 -7.13
N PHE A 47 1.07 2.78 -6.76
CA PHE A 47 1.66 3.75 -7.68
C PHE A 47 2.56 3.14 -8.75
N THR A 48 2.96 1.88 -8.61
CA THR A 48 3.86 1.23 -9.57
C THR A 48 3.10 0.66 -10.77
N THR A 49 1.82 0.33 -10.57
CA THR A 49 0.90 -0.16 -11.61
C THR A 49 -0.24 0.82 -11.91
N ASP A 50 -0.25 1.99 -11.27
CA ASP A 50 -1.28 3.04 -11.40
C ASP A 50 -2.69 2.54 -11.05
N ARG A 51 -2.77 1.78 -9.94
CA ARG A 51 -4.02 1.19 -9.47
C ARG A 51 -4.25 1.43 -7.99
N ARG A 52 -5.52 1.41 -7.59
CA ARG A 52 -5.95 1.43 -6.19
C ARG A 52 -7.03 0.39 -5.90
N LEU A 53 -7.14 0.00 -4.65
CA LEU A 53 -8.22 -0.80 -4.10
C LEU A 53 -8.72 -0.13 -2.83
N ASP A 54 -10.03 -0.09 -2.63
CA ASP A 54 -10.63 0.61 -1.48
C ASP A 54 -11.77 -0.22 -0.88
N ASN A 55 -12.32 0.27 0.23
CA ASN A 55 -13.37 -0.39 0.99
C ASN A 55 -14.74 -0.43 0.27
N GLU A 56 -14.94 0.30 -0.83
CA GLU A 56 -16.16 0.22 -1.64
C GLU A 56 -16.05 -0.88 -2.71
N HIS A 57 -14.82 -1.20 -3.13
CA HIS A 57 -14.54 -2.14 -4.22
C HIS A 57 -13.91 -3.46 -3.75
N SER A 58 -13.77 -3.66 -2.43
CA SER A 58 -13.18 -4.85 -1.84
C SER A 58 -13.98 -5.33 -0.62
N PRO A 59 -14.14 -6.65 -0.43
CA PRO A 59 -14.72 -7.20 0.79
C PRO A 59 -13.75 -7.24 1.98
N LEU A 60 -12.49 -6.82 1.79
CA LEU A 60 -11.45 -6.93 2.82
C LEU A 60 -11.67 -5.92 3.94
N SER A 61 -11.35 -6.37 5.16
CA SER A 61 -11.20 -5.50 6.33
C SER A 61 -9.77 -5.02 6.49
N VAL A 62 -9.58 -3.91 7.19
CA VAL A 62 -8.25 -3.41 7.59
C VAL A 62 -7.43 -4.50 8.28
N ALA A 63 -8.05 -5.26 9.18
CA ALA A 63 -7.38 -6.35 9.90
C ALA A 63 -6.85 -7.46 8.97
N GLN A 64 -7.60 -7.82 7.92
CA GLN A 64 -7.14 -8.80 6.93
C GLN A 64 -5.97 -8.27 6.09
N ILE A 65 -5.96 -6.97 5.77
CA ILE A 65 -4.86 -6.33 5.05
C ILE A 65 -3.60 -6.29 5.94
N GLU A 66 -3.76 -5.94 7.21
CA GLU A 66 -2.66 -5.93 8.19
C GLU A 66 -2.13 -7.33 8.50
N GLU A 67 -2.98 -8.36 8.51
CA GLU A 67 -2.56 -9.76 8.69
C GLU A 67 -1.76 -10.28 7.50
N ASP A 68 -2.12 -9.87 6.27
CA ASP A 68 -1.36 -10.17 5.05
C ASP A 68 0.01 -9.47 5.03
N ALA A 69 0.19 -8.39 5.80
CA ALA A 69 1.43 -7.63 5.76
C ALA A 69 2.62 -8.47 6.24
N THR A 70 3.63 -8.61 5.39
CA THR A 70 4.89 -9.30 5.72
C THR A 70 6.05 -8.34 5.93
N TYR A 71 5.90 -7.10 5.46
CA TYR A 71 6.81 -5.99 5.67
C TYR A 71 5.99 -4.73 5.89
N ASN A 72 6.48 -3.83 6.74
CA ASN A 72 5.88 -2.51 6.92
C ASN A 72 6.94 -1.49 7.35
N GLU A 73 6.73 -0.23 6.96
CA GLU A 73 7.61 0.88 7.34
C GLU A 73 6.88 2.22 7.33
N HIS A 74 7.49 3.20 8.00
CA HIS A 74 6.99 4.55 8.02
C HIS A 74 7.04 5.18 6.62
N PRO A 75 5.94 5.81 6.14
CA PRO A 75 5.93 6.45 4.84
C PRO A 75 6.84 7.69 4.80
N PRO A 76 7.42 8.04 3.64
CA PRO A 76 8.13 9.29 3.48
C PRO A 76 7.18 10.49 3.67
N TRP A 77 7.75 11.64 4.04
CA TRP A 77 7.00 12.89 4.18
C TRP A 77 6.75 13.53 2.80
N CYS A 78 5.86 12.93 2.00
CA CYS A 78 5.37 13.48 0.74
C CYS A 78 3.85 13.27 0.60
N ASN A 79 3.17 14.19 -0.09
CA ASN A 79 1.71 14.12 -0.27
C ASN A 79 1.36 12.98 -1.23
N VAL A 80 0.45 12.09 -0.82
CA VAL A 80 0.05 10.91 -1.58
C VAL A 80 -0.78 11.23 -2.83
N GLU A 81 -1.53 12.33 -2.80
CA GLU A 81 -2.44 12.75 -3.87
C GLU A 81 -1.74 13.60 -4.94
N ASN A 82 -0.73 14.39 -4.52
CA ASN A 82 -0.09 15.37 -5.41
C ASN A 82 1.28 14.94 -5.94
N GLU A 83 1.90 13.90 -5.36
CA GLU A 83 3.29 13.51 -5.68
C GLU A 83 3.39 12.06 -6.18
N SER A 84 2.48 11.65 -7.08
CA SER A 84 2.42 10.26 -7.58
C SER A 84 3.75 9.76 -8.14
N ALA A 85 4.46 10.59 -8.92
CA ALA A 85 5.78 10.25 -9.48
C ALA A 85 6.85 10.01 -8.40
N ALA A 86 6.83 10.79 -7.32
CA ALA A 86 7.73 10.60 -6.19
C ALA A 86 7.42 9.28 -5.46
N TRP A 87 6.14 8.97 -5.27
CA TRP A 87 5.69 7.70 -4.69
C TRP A 87 6.07 6.49 -5.52
N THR A 88 5.86 6.54 -6.85
CA THR A 88 6.31 5.48 -7.76
C THR A 88 7.81 5.24 -7.64
N THR A 89 8.61 6.31 -7.63
CA THR A 89 10.07 6.24 -7.51
C THR A 89 10.48 5.63 -6.17
N TYR A 90 9.91 6.13 -5.08
CA TYR A 90 10.16 5.64 -3.73
C TYR A 90 9.85 4.14 -3.60
N LEU A 91 8.63 3.73 -3.96
CA LEU A 91 8.19 2.34 -3.78
C LEU A 91 9.01 1.38 -4.64
N ARG A 92 9.39 1.76 -5.86
CA ARG A 92 10.27 0.95 -6.72
C ARG A 92 11.65 0.75 -6.11
N LEU A 93 12.33 1.84 -5.75
CA LEU A 93 13.67 1.78 -5.14
C LEU A 93 13.65 0.98 -3.84
N ARG A 94 12.61 1.19 -3.03
CA ARG A 94 12.48 0.54 -1.73
C ARG A 94 12.14 -0.94 -1.83
N THR A 95 11.26 -1.31 -2.76
CA THR A 95 10.98 -2.72 -3.08
C THR A 95 12.26 -3.44 -3.52
N THR A 96 13.05 -2.84 -4.42
CA THR A 96 14.35 -3.40 -4.81
C THR A 96 15.30 -3.53 -3.63
N ALA A 97 15.42 -2.50 -2.79
CA ALA A 97 16.35 -2.52 -1.66
C ALA A 97 15.96 -3.54 -0.58
N ALA A 98 14.66 -3.62 -0.23
CA ALA A 98 14.15 -4.49 0.82
C ALA A 98 14.14 -5.97 0.41
N PHE A 99 13.80 -6.27 -0.85
CA PHE A 99 13.60 -7.66 -1.31
C PHE A 99 14.67 -8.15 -2.28
N ARG A 100 15.71 -7.35 -2.55
CA ARG A 100 16.77 -7.63 -3.54
C ARG A 100 16.20 -7.99 -4.92
N SER A 101 15.02 -7.47 -5.24
CA SER A 101 14.32 -7.74 -6.50
C SER A 101 14.97 -6.93 -7.63
N PRO A 102 15.21 -7.51 -8.82
CA PRO A 102 15.83 -6.81 -9.93
C PRO A 102 15.04 -5.55 -10.30
N VAL A 103 15.73 -4.42 -10.49
CA VAL A 103 15.13 -3.19 -11.01
C VAL A 103 14.57 -3.48 -12.40
N GLY A 104 13.29 -3.21 -12.62
CA GLY A 104 12.63 -3.42 -13.92
C GLY A 104 12.06 -4.82 -14.15
N ARG A 105 11.95 -5.67 -13.12
CA ARG A 105 11.15 -6.89 -13.19
C ARG A 105 9.69 -6.53 -13.55
N SER A 106 9.08 -7.32 -14.45
CA SER A 106 7.63 -7.23 -14.69
C SER A 106 6.91 -7.46 -13.38
N LEU A 107 6.10 -6.49 -12.97
CA LEU A 107 5.32 -6.57 -11.74
C LEU A 107 4.07 -7.40 -12.01
N ASP A 108 3.81 -8.37 -11.14
CA ASP A 108 2.61 -9.19 -11.24
C ASP A 108 1.37 -8.30 -11.02
N ALA A 109 0.29 -8.57 -11.76
CA ALA A 109 -0.94 -7.84 -11.55
C ALA A 109 -1.44 -8.06 -10.10
N PRO A 110 -2.06 -7.04 -9.46
CA PRO A 110 -2.70 -7.22 -8.17
C PRO A 110 -3.70 -8.37 -8.18
N ASN A 111 -3.91 -9.03 -7.04
CA ASN A 111 -4.79 -10.18 -6.94
C ASN A 111 -6.24 -9.78 -7.27
N PRO A 112 -6.86 -10.35 -8.32
CA PRO A 112 -8.23 -10.02 -8.71
C PRO A 112 -9.27 -10.53 -7.70
N GLN A 113 -8.92 -11.49 -6.83
CA GLN A 113 -9.81 -11.99 -5.78
C GLN A 113 -9.92 -11.03 -4.60
N SER A 114 -9.00 -10.08 -4.47
CA SER A 114 -9.04 -9.05 -3.41
C SER A 114 -10.11 -7.99 -3.67
N GLY A 115 -10.69 -7.93 -4.87
CA GLY A 115 -11.72 -6.96 -5.24
C GLY A 115 -11.46 -6.32 -6.60
N GLN A 116 -12.19 -5.26 -6.90
CA GLN A 116 -12.12 -4.54 -8.16
C GLN A 116 -11.12 -3.38 -8.07
N TRP A 117 -9.91 -3.63 -8.58
CA TRP A 117 -8.87 -2.60 -8.68
C TRP A 117 -9.26 -1.50 -9.67
N GLN A 118 -9.26 -0.26 -9.17
CA GLN A 118 -9.57 0.95 -9.94
C GLN A 118 -8.28 1.63 -10.43
N PRO A 119 -8.35 2.46 -11.49
CA PRO A 119 -7.29 3.43 -11.78
C PRO A 119 -7.05 4.33 -10.56
N LEU A 120 -5.79 4.77 -10.38
CA LEU A 120 -5.38 5.56 -9.23
C LEU A 120 -6.13 6.90 -9.10
#